data_AF-A0A142YEC0-F1
#
_entry.id   AF-A0A142YEC0-F1
#
_cell.length_a   1.000
_cell.length_b   1.000
_cell.length_c   1.000
_cell.angle_alpha   90.00
_cell.angle_beta   90.00
_cell.angle_gamma   90.00
#
_symmetry.space_group_name_H-M   'P 1'
#
loop_
_entity.id
_entity.type
_entity.pdbx_description
1 polymer ?
#
loop_
_entity_poly.entity_id
_entity_poly.type
_entity_poly.pdbx_seq_one_letter_code
_entity_poly.pdbx_strand_id
1 'polypeptide(L)'
;MASASGGAKPASSTAHAPVLPAGVLPSPVHPPRPGYEFNEVENRIIRDLGSKMSFVGLFMVGIGLCFAVMTIQRWSRYQEIEVGFLFLAMLFMVFGVWTHRAGRDFRLVVDSQGRDVAHLMAALSSLLKCYRLIYMLFFVGLIFAMILLAAAQVGGRG
;
A
#
# COMPACT_ATOMS: atom_id res chain seq x y z
N MET A 1 26.30 18.63 -93.34
CA MET A 1 25.85 17.26 -93.69
C MET A 1 26.63 16.27 -92.82
N ALA A 2 26.13 15.22 -92.19
CA ALA A 2 24.82 14.62 -91.89
C ALA A 2 25.16 13.45 -90.92
N SER A 3 24.42 13.27 -89.81
CA SER A 3 23.55 12.10 -89.48
C SER A 3 24.26 10.72 -89.49
N ALA A 4 24.08 9.74 -88.60
CA ALA A 4 23.18 9.44 -87.47
C ALA A 4 23.78 8.20 -86.73
N SER A 5 23.64 8.04 -85.41
CA SER A 5 22.67 7.16 -84.69
C SER A 5 22.95 5.64 -84.64
N GLY A 6 22.81 5.07 -83.43
CA GLY A 6 22.63 3.64 -83.12
C GLY A 6 23.74 3.08 -82.21
N GLY A 7 23.55 2.58 -80.99
CA GLY A 7 22.35 2.09 -80.30
C GLY A 7 22.61 0.66 -79.79
N ALA A 8 23.04 0.50 -78.54
CA ALA A 8 22.90 -0.76 -77.79
C ALA A 8 23.05 -0.53 -76.26
N LYS A 9 22.09 -1.04 -75.49
CA LYS A 9 21.97 -1.13 -74.03
C LYS A 9 21.57 -2.61 -73.72
N PRO A 10 21.62 -3.19 -72.51
CA PRO A 10 22.35 -2.92 -71.25
C PRO A 10 23.24 -4.11 -70.79
N ALA A 11 24.07 -3.91 -69.77
CA ALA A 11 24.31 -4.95 -68.77
C ALA A 11 24.45 -4.31 -67.38
N SER A 12 23.51 -4.66 -66.52
CA SER A 12 23.42 -4.28 -65.12
C SER A 12 24.58 -4.86 -64.31
N SER A 13 25.26 -4.04 -63.52
CA SER A 13 25.92 -4.49 -62.29
C SER A 13 25.83 -3.36 -61.27
N THR A 14 24.65 -3.27 -60.66
CA THR A 14 24.39 -2.47 -59.48
C THR A 14 25.16 -3.11 -58.32
N ALA A 15 26.32 -2.56 -57.99
CA ALA A 15 26.97 -2.84 -56.71
C ALA A 15 26.05 -2.31 -55.60
N HIS A 16 25.26 -3.20 -55.00
CA HIS A 16 24.51 -2.90 -53.79
C HIS A 16 25.50 -2.65 -52.65
N ALA A 17 25.79 -1.38 -52.37
CA ALA A 17 26.25 -1.00 -51.05
C ALA A 17 25.17 -1.44 -50.03
N PRO A 18 25.53 -2.02 -48.87
CA PRO A 18 24.55 -2.37 -47.86
C PRO A 18 23.88 -1.09 -47.36
N VAL A 19 22.61 -0.90 -47.74
CA VAL A 19 21.74 0.11 -47.13
C VAL A 19 21.50 -0.38 -45.71
N LEU A 20 22.24 0.19 -44.75
CA LEU A 20 21.93 0.08 -43.34
C LEU A 20 20.45 0.46 -43.17
N PRO A 21 19.62 -0.35 -42.49
CA PRO A 21 18.23 -0.01 -42.28
C PRO A 21 18.14 1.33 -41.53
N ALA A 22 17.72 2.36 -42.25
CA ALA A 22 17.36 3.65 -41.71
C ALA A 22 16.09 3.45 -40.87
N GLY A 23 16.25 3.22 -39.56
CA GLY A 23 15.06 3.05 -38.72
C GLY A 23 15.25 2.59 -37.28
N VAL A 24 16.41 2.09 -36.86
CA VAL A 24 16.66 1.91 -35.42
C VAL A 24 17.31 3.18 -34.91
N LEU A 25 16.50 4.23 -34.74
CA LEU A 25 16.87 5.28 -33.80
C LEU A 25 17.15 4.57 -32.47
N PRO A 26 18.33 4.75 -31.85
CA PRO A 26 18.49 4.34 -30.46
C PRO A 26 17.35 5.00 -29.70
N SER A 27 16.49 4.20 -29.06
CA SER A 27 15.46 4.75 -28.17
C SER A 27 16.16 5.76 -27.28
N PRO A 28 15.63 7.00 -27.16
CA PRO A 28 16.29 8.01 -26.35
C PRO A 28 16.46 7.41 -24.95
N VAL A 29 17.71 7.11 -24.60
CA VAL A 29 18.11 6.72 -23.25
C VAL A 29 17.67 7.87 -22.39
N HIS A 30 16.51 7.74 -21.75
CA HIS A 30 16.07 8.72 -20.78
C HIS A 30 17.13 8.71 -19.69
N PRO A 31 17.85 9.83 -19.46
CA PRO A 31 18.67 9.92 -18.25
C PRO A 31 17.76 9.67 -17.05
N PRO A 32 18.25 9.05 -15.96
CA PRO A 32 17.48 8.95 -14.73
C PRO A 32 17.15 10.39 -14.32
N ARG A 33 15.88 10.79 -14.39
CA ARG A 33 15.48 12.14 -14.00
C ARG A 33 15.68 12.23 -12.49
N PRO A 34 16.52 13.14 -11.96
CA PRO A 34 16.64 13.38 -10.52
C PRO A 34 15.44 14.18 -10.01
N GLY A 35 14.23 13.76 -10.38
CA GLY A 35 12.99 14.48 -10.16
C GLY A 35 11.95 13.55 -9.54
N TYR A 36 11.09 14.17 -8.74
CA TYR A 36 9.91 13.56 -8.14
C TYR A 36 9.17 12.60 -9.09
N GLU A 37 8.97 11.35 -8.66
CA GLU A 37 8.51 10.26 -9.54
C GLU A 37 6.98 10.18 -9.69
N PHE A 38 6.21 10.85 -8.81
CA PHE A 38 4.75 10.82 -8.85
C PHE A 38 4.17 12.04 -9.58
N ASN A 39 3.07 11.86 -10.30
CA ASN A 39 2.30 12.99 -10.83
C ASN A 39 1.37 13.58 -9.75
N GLU A 40 0.78 14.74 -10.00
CA GLU A 40 -0.10 15.39 -9.03
C GLU A 40 -1.35 14.56 -8.64
N VAL A 41 -1.88 13.75 -9.55
CA VAL A 41 -3.04 12.88 -9.31
C VAL A 41 -2.68 11.78 -8.32
N GLU A 42 -1.55 11.10 -8.55
CA GLU A 42 -1.02 10.07 -7.65
C GLU A 42 -0.75 10.66 -6.26
N ASN A 43 -0.21 11.86 -6.21
CA ASN A 43 0.08 12.55 -4.98
C ASN A 43 -1.17 12.87 -4.15
N ARG A 44 -2.24 13.28 -4.83
CA ARG A 44 -3.55 13.47 -4.20
C ARG A 44 -4.09 12.16 -3.63
N ILE A 45 -3.98 11.05 -4.35
CA ILE A 45 -4.45 9.72 -3.88
C ILE A 45 -3.70 9.28 -2.63
N ILE A 46 -2.37 9.38 -2.62
CA ILE A 46 -1.53 8.99 -1.47
C ILE A 46 -1.86 9.85 -0.25
N ARG A 47 -2.02 11.17 -0.44
CA ARG A 47 -2.40 12.11 0.61
C ARG A 47 -3.77 11.79 1.19
N ASP A 48 -4.74 11.49 0.33
CA ASP A 48 -6.12 11.17 0.73
C ASP A 48 -6.17 9.86 1.52
N LEU A 49 -5.44 8.85 1.05
CA LEU A 49 -5.31 7.56 1.73
C LEU A 49 -4.67 7.75 3.12
N GLY A 50 -3.53 8.43 3.19
CA GLY A 50 -2.84 8.71 4.45
C GLY A 50 -3.71 9.48 5.43
N SER A 51 -4.48 10.46 4.95
CA SER A 51 -5.39 11.26 5.79
C SER A 51 -6.54 10.42 6.34
N LYS A 52 -7.18 9.59 5.51
CA LYS A 52 -8.28 8.70 5.93
C LYS A 52 -7.79 7.66 6.92
N MET A 53 -6.65 7.02 6.64
CA MET A 53 -6.05 6.04 7.57
C MET A 53 -5.65 6.68 8.90
N SER A 54 -5.05 7.87 8.86
CA SER A 54 -4.70 8.63 10.06
C SER A 54 -5.92 8.95 10.90
N PHE A 55 -7.01 9.38 10.27
CA PHE A 55 -8.27 9.69 10.94
C PHE A 55 -8.91 8.44 11.56
N VAL A 56 -9.02 7.35 10.78
CA VAL A 56 -9.57 6.07 11.27
C VAL A 56 -8.75 5.56 12.45
N GLY A 57 -7.41 5.58 12.36
CA GLY A 57 -6.56 5.17 13.47
C GLY A 57 -6.79 5.97 14.74
N LEU A 58 -6.88 7.30 14.62
CA LEU A 58 -7.17 8.18 15.76
C LEU A 58 -8.56 7.90 16.36
N PHE A 59 -9.56 7.71 15.52
CA PHE A 59 -10.92 7.37 15.95
C PHE A 59 -10.95 6.03 16.69
N MET A 60 -10.19 5.05 16.22
CA MET A 60 -10.08 3.73 16.84
C MET A 60 -9.38 3.79 18.21
N VAL A 61 -8.35 4.62 18.36
CA VAL A 61 -7.76 4.92 19.68
C VAL A 61 -8.81 5.53 20.61
N GLY A 62 -9.64 6.46 20.12
CA GLY A 62 -10.74 7.04 20.89
C GLY A 62 -11.76 5.99 21.37
N ILE A 63 -12.16 5.06 20.49
CA ILE A 63 -13.03 3.94 20.86
C ILE A 63 -12.38 3.06 21.93
N GLY A 64 -11.11 2.70 21.75
CA GLY A 64 -10.36 1.90 22.73
C GLY A 64 -10.29 2.58 24.11
N LEU A 65 -10.13 3.90 24.13
CA LEU A 65 -10.15 4.70 25.36
C LEU A 65 -11.53 4.67 26.02
N CYS A 66 -12.62 4.75 25.26
CA CYS A 66 -13.98 4.60 25.79
C CYS A 66 -14.18 3.23 26.47
N PHE A 67 -13.74 2.13 25.84
CA PHE A 67 -13.81 0.81 26.46
C PHE A 67 -12.94 0.69 27.71
N ALA A 68 -11.76 1.32 27.73
CA ALA A 68 -10.92 1.37 28.92
C ALA A 68 -11.63 2.10 30.07
N VAL A 69 -12.26 3.25 29.80
CA VAL A 69 -13.04 4.00 30.80
C VAL A 69 -14.23 3.19 31.29
N MET A 70 -14.97 2.52 30.42
CA MET A 70 -16.08 1.64 30.82
C MET A 70 -15.59 0.50 31.72
N THR A 71 -14.44 -0.11 31.39
CA THR A 71 -13.83 -1.17 32.22
C THR A 71 -13.48 -0.65 33.62
N ILE A 72 -12.88 0.55 33.71
CA ILE A 72 -12.52 1.19 34.98
C ILE A 72 -13.76 1.54 35.80
N GLN A 73 -14.81 2.10 35.16
CA GLN A 73 -16.07 2.41 35.83
C GLN A 73 -16.77 1.16 36.36
N ARG A 74 -16.82 0.09 35.56
CA ARG A 74 -17.43 -1.18 35.95
C ARG A 74 -16.67 -1.81 37.12
N TRP A 75 -15.33 -1.82 37.06
CA TRP A 75 -14.50 -2.29 38.16
C TRP A 75 -14.74 -1.48 39.45
N SER A 76 -14.80 -0.15 39.35
CA SER A 76 -15.06 0.73 40.50
C SER A 76 -16.46 0.55 41.11
N ARG A 77 -17.48 0.22 40.30
CA ARG A 77 -18.88 0.08 40.75
C ARG A 77 -19.23 -1.31 41.25
N TYR A 78 -18.74 -2.34 40.57
CA TYR A 78 -19.19 -3.72 40.75
C TYR A 78 -18.07 -4.67 41.19
N GLN A 79 -16.81 -4.20 41.25
CA GLN A 79 -15.61 -5.04 41.49
C GLN A 79 -15.41 -6.19 40.50
N GLU A 80 -16.17 -6.21 39.39
CA GLU A 80 -16.02 -7.18 38.31
C GLU A 80 -15.07 -6.66 37.24
N ILE A 81 -14.11 -7.51 36.84
CA ILE A 81 -13.25 -7.26 35.69
C ILE A 81 -13.78 -8.10 34.53
N GLU A 82 -14.37 -7.42 33.54
CA GLU A 82 -14.77 -8.07 32.31
C GLU A 82 -13.59 -8.10 31.35
N VAL A 83 -12.91 -9.24 31.33
CA VAL A 83 -11.70 -9.48 30.51
C VAL A 83 -11.95 -9.15 29.03
N GLY A 84 -13.17 -9.36 28.53
CA GLY A 84 -13.56 -9.05 27.16
C GLY A 84 -13.43 -7.56 26.81
N PHE A 85 -13.90 -6.66 27.68
CA PHE A 85 -13.77 -5.22 27.43
C PHE A 85 -12.35 -4.72 27.58
N LEU A 86 -11.58 -5.27 28.51
CA LEU A 86 -10.16 -4.94 28.65
C LEU A 86 -9.36 -5.37 27.42
N PHE A 87 -9.62 -6.57 26.91
CA PHE A 87 -9.03 -7.07 25.67
C PHE A 87 -9.43 -6.20 24.47
N LEU A 88 -10.72 -5.84 24.35
CA LEU A 88 -11.22 -4.99 23.26
C LEU A 88 -10.63 -3.58 23.33
N ALA A 89 -10.51 -3.00 24.52
CA ALA A 89 -9.85 -1.70 24.72
C ALA A 89 -8.39 -1.72 24.28
N MET A 90 -7.62 -2.71 24.76
CA MET A 90 -6.22 -2.92 24.36
C MET A 90 -6.10 -3.06 22.85
N LEU A 91 -7.02 -3.82 22.26
CA LEU A 91 -7.00 -4.09 20.85
C LEU A 91 -7.20 -2.83 19.99
N PHE A 92 -8.28 -2.10 20.27
CA PHE A 92 -8.63 -0.89 19.54
C PHE A 92 -7.53 0.18 19.67
N MET A 93 -6.90 0.27 20.86
CA MET A 93 -5.73 1.12 21.09
C MET A 93 -4.54 0.74 20.21
N VAL A 94 -4.07 -0.51 20.28
CA VAL A 94 -2.89 -0.97 19.51
C VAL A 94 -3.14 -0.81 18.01
N PHE A 95 -4.32 -1.22 17.56
CA PHE A 95 -4.69 -1.12 16.16
C PHE A 95 -4.80 0.33 15.69
N GLY A 96 -5.44 1.18 16.49
CA GLY A 96 -5.60 2.60 16.21
C GLY A 96 -4.26 3.31 16.09
N VAL A 97 -3.32 3.05 17.01
CA VAL A 97 -1.98 3.64 16.99
C VAL A 97 -1.20 3.23 15.74
N TRP A 98 -1.22 1.96 15.36
CA TRP A 98 -0.52 1.50 14.15
C TRP A 98 -1.14 2.01 12.86
N THR A 99 -2.46 2.05 12.77
CA THR A 99 -3.18 2.59 11.60
C THR A 99 -2.94 4.09 11.47
N HIS A 100 -2.95 4.81 12.59
CA HIS A 100 -2.66 6.24 12.62
C HIS A 100 -1.24 6.54 12.14
N ARG A 101 -0.26 5.77 12.66
CA ARG A 101 1.15 5.91 12.28
C ARG A 101 1.36 5.64 10.79
N ALA A 102 0.80 4.56 10.25
CA ALA A 102 0.88 4.24 8.83
C ALA A 102 0.30 5.36 7.96
N GLY A 103 -0.87 5.91 8.33
CA GLY A 103 -1.47 7.05 7.63
C GLY A 103 -0.60 8.30 7.64
N ARG A 104 0.06 8.59 8.76
CA ARG A 104 1.01 9.72 8.86
C ARG A 104 2.23 9.51 7.98
N ASP A 105 2.75 8.29 7.91
CA ASP A 105 3.90 7.98 7.06
C ASP A 105 3.56 8.16 5.56
N PHE A 106 2.35 7.80 5.12
CA PHE A 106 1.88 8.09 3.75
C PHE A 106 1.79 9.59 3.45
N ARG A 107 1.40 10.42 4.43
CA ARG A 107 1.37 11.88 4.24
C ARG A 107 2.78 12.46 4.06
N LEU A 108 3.76 11.93 4.80
CA LEU A 108 5.15 12.37 4.71
C LEU A 108 5.77 12.07 3.34
N VAL A 109 5.37 10.98 2.67
CA VAL A 109 5.80 10.63 1.29
C VAL A 109 5.43 11.71 0.28
N VAL A 110 4.28 12.36 0.48
CA VAL A 110 3.78 13.41 -0.41
C VAL A 110 4.52 14.73 -0.17
N ASP A 111 4.90 14.98 1.08
CA ASP A 111 5.53 16.23 1.50
C ASP A 111 7.07 16.20 1.25
N SER A 112 7.69 15.02 1.22
CA SER A 112 9.07 14.84 0.72
C SER A 112 9.06 14.63 -0.79
N GLN A 113 9.94 15.30 -1.54
CA GLN A 113 10.05 15.15 -3.00
C GLN A 113 11.38 14.49 -3.44
N GLY A 114 11.96 13.65 -2.59
CA GLY A 114 13.30 13.10 -2.79
C GLY A 114 13.48 11.72 -2.18
N ARG A 115 13.37 10.69 -3.03
CA ARG A 115 13.39 9.22 -2.73
C ARG A 115 12.01 8.62 -2.41
N ASP A 116 10.99 9.03 -3.13
CA ASP A 116 9.58 8.89 -2.71
C ASP A 116 9.04 7.46 -2.87
N VAL A 117 9.55 6.65 -3.81
CA VAL A 117 9.22 5.21 -3.90
C VAL A 117 9.76 4.42 -2.71
N ALA A 118 10.95 4.77 -2.18
CA ALA A 118 11.46 4.12 -0.98
C ALA A 118 10.60 4.46 0.25
N HIS A 119 10.12 5.70 0.34
CA HIS A 119 9.19 6.12 1.38
C HIS A 119 7.81 5.44 1.22
N LEU A 120 7.30 5.31 -0.01
CA LEU A 120 6.04 4.62 -0.28
C LEU A 120 6.14 3.12 0.08
N MET A 121 7.23 2.46 -0.31
CA MET A 121 7.48 1.05 0.02
C MET A 121 7.64 0.84 1.53
N ALA A 122 8.25 1.78 2.25
CA ALA A 122 8.31 1.75 3.71
C ALA A 122 6.91 1.88 4.34
N ALA A 123 6.07 2.80 3.84
CA ALA A 123 4.69 2.97 4.30
C ALA A 123 3.81 1.74 4.00
N LEU A 124 3.92 1.15 2.81
CA LEU A 124 3.25 -0.10 2.45
C LEU A 124 3.73 -1.29 3.30
N SER A 125 5.03 -1.37 3.60
CA SER A 125 5.56 -2.39 4.53
C SER A 125 4.94 -2.26 5.93
N SER A 126 4.82 -1.03 6.43
CA SER A 126 4.13 -0.74 7.70
C SER A 126 2.65 -1.10 7.65
N LEU A 127 1.97 -0.84 6.52
CA LEU A 127 0.58 -1.23 6.32
C LEU A 127 0.41 -2.75 6.27
N LEU A 128 1.30 -3.47 5.58
CA LEU A 128 1.27 -4.92 5.50
C LEU A 128 1.49 -5.57 6.88
N LYS A 129 2.36 -5.00 7.72
CA LYS A 129 2.51 -5.41 9.13
C LYS A 129 1.22 -5.19 9.92
N CYS A 130 0.52 -4.07 9.69
CA CYS A 130 -0.78 -3.82 10.31
C CYS A 130 -1.80 -4.88 9.90
N TYR A 131 -1.94 -5.16 8.60
CA TYR A 131 -2.83 -6.21 8.10
C TYR A 131 -2.45 -7.61 8.60
N ARG A 132 -1.16 -7.92 8.77
CA ARG A 132 -0.72 -9.18 9.36
C ARG A 132 -1.18 -9.32 10.81
N LEU A 133 -1.18 -8.23 11.58
CA LEU A 133 -1.71 -8.23 12.94
C LEU A 133 -3.23 -8.37 12.94
N ILE A 134 -3.95 -7.66 12.06
CA ILE A 134 -5.41 -7.85 11.88
C ILE A 134 -5.69 -9.33 11.64
N TYR A 135 -5.00 -9.93 10.68
CA TYR A 135 -5.16 -11.33 10.34
C TYR A 135 -4.90 -12.25 11.55
N MET A 136 -3.76 -12.07 12.24
CA MET A 136 -3.39 -12.87 13.41
C MET A 136 -4.44 -12.75 14.52
N LEU A 137 -4.95 -11.54 14.72
CA LEU A 137 -5.95 -11.29 15.73
C LEU A 137 -7.30 -11.92 15.41
N PHE A 138 -7.82 -11.72 14.19
CA PHE A 138 -9.07 -12.37 13.77
C PHE A 138 -8.95 -13.89 13.91
N PHE A 139 -7.78 -14.45 13.56
CA PHE A 139 -7.51 -15.86 13.72
C PHE A 139 -7.53 -16.30 15.20
N VAL A 140 -6.83 -15.60 16.09
CA VAL A 140 -6.82 -15.90 17.55
C VAL A 140 -8.21 -15.70 18.17
N GLY A 141 -8.90 -14.62 17.81
CA GLY A 141 -10.26 -14.33 18.26
C GLY A 141 -11.25 -15.39 17.80
N LEU A 142 -11.12 -15.89 16.57
CA LEU A 142 -11.93 -16.99 16.05
C LEU A 142 -11.66 -18.28 16.82
N ILE A 143 -10.40 -18.61 17.11
CA ILE A 143 -10.06 -19.77 17.94
C ILE A 143 -10.71 -19.66 19.33
N PHE A 144 -10.58 -18.51 19.99
CA PHE A 144 -11.20 -18.28 21.29
C PHE A 144 -12.73 -18.41 21.24
N ALA A 145 -13.36 -17.81 20.23
CA ALA A 145 -14.81 -17.91 20.04
C ALA A 145 -15.26 -19.36 19.84
N MET A 146 -14.51 -20.15 19.07
CA MET A 146 -14.79 -21.58 18.86
C MET A 146 -14.65 -22.39 20.16
N ILE A 147 -13.62 -22.11 20.98
CA ILE A 147 -13.43 -22.77 22.27
C ILE A 147 -14.57 -22.44 23.23
N LEU A 148 -14.93 -21.15 23.36
CA LEU A 148 -16.02 -20.71 24.22
C LEU A 148 -17.37 -21.31 23.80
N LEU A 149 -17.63 -21.36 22.49
CA LEU A 149 -18.84 -21.99 21.95
C LEU A 149 -18.89 -23.48 22.29
N ALA A 150 -17.79 -24.21 22.10
CA ALA A 150 -17.70 -25.63 22.45
C ALA A 150 -17.89 -25.85 23.96
N ALA A 151 -17.24 -25.05 24.81
CA ALA A 151 -17.36 -25.12 26.26
C ALA A 151 -18.81 -24.87 26.73
N ALA A 152 -19.50 -23.88 26.15
CA ALA A 152 -20.89 -23.59 26.46
C ALA A 152 -21.84 -24.75 26.09
N GLN A 153 -21.61 -25.41 24.95
CA GLN A 153 -22.41 -26.56 24.53
C GLN A 153 -22.18 -27.81 25.42
N VAL A 154 -21.00 -27.93 26.04
CA VAL A 154 -20.68 -29.00 26.99
C VAL A 154 -21.26 -28.70 28.37
N GLY A 155 -21.13 -27.46 28.86
CA GLY A 155 -21.63 -27.05 30.17
C GLY A 155 -23.17 -27.02 30.27
N GLY A 156 -23.89 -26.78 29.18
CA GLY A 156 -25.36 -26.82 29.16
C GLY A 156 -25.98 -28.23 29.11
N ARG A 157 -25.15 -29.28 29.09
CA ARG A 157 -25.59 -30.69 29.02
C ARG A 157 -25.37 -31.48 30.33
N GLY A 158 -24.82 -30.86 31.38
CA GLY A 158 -24.66 -31.44 32.72
C GLY A 158 -25.61 -30.81 33.71
#